data_AF-A0A496PQM1-F1
#
_entry.id   AF-A0A496PQM1-F1
#
_cell.length_a   1.000
_cell.length_b   1.000
_cell.length_c   1.000
_cell.angle_alpha   90.00
_cell.angle_beta   90.00
_cell.angle_gamma   90.00
#
_symmetry.space_group_name_H-M   'P 1'
#
loop_
_entity.id
_entity.type
_entity.pdbx_description
1 polymer ?
#
loop_
_entity_poly.entity_id
_entity_poly.type
_entity_poly.pdbx_seq_one_letter_code
_entity_poly.pdbx_strand_id
1 'polypeptide(L)'
;MALDLAVQNLLRTNELKQINFTMAGIRVSGHGYWQLSNCFSDHPIRHRIRITVRANLVGPRAQAVYAPDIDKIHLRSLTVLNTLAGRAAVVHECTHAQLDLRAVHTPIRAEEGAAFIAEAWYYLACGQAAALGASDIPADIANIATDLRNRSSQNTGRPAALTATQINLARAVMRGFGYQNGHYQSDGIRGHRYRGR
;
A
#
# COMPACT_ATOMS: atom_id res chain seq x y z
N MET A 1 13.82 18.18 5.83
CA MET A 1 13.01 17.82 4.63
C MET A 1 11.59 17.57 5.11
N ALA A 2 10.57 18.18 4.51
CA ALA A 2 9.19 17.90 4.87
C ALA A 2 8.88 16.41 4.60
N LEU A 3 8.28 15.70 5.57
CA LEU A 3 8.00 14.27 5.44
C LEU A 3 7.10 13.97 4.23
N ASP A 4 6.19 14.87 3.91
CA ASP A 4 5.33 14.80 2.72
C ASP A 4 6.16 14.70 1.45
N LEU A 5 7.19 15.52 1.28
CA LEU A 5 8.09 15.46 0.13
C LEU A 5 8.88 14.14 0.08
N ALA A 6 9.30 13.63 1.24
CA ALA A 6 10.01 12.35 1.31
C ALA A 6 9.11 11.18 0.88
N VAL A 7 7.83 11.17 1.28
CA VAL A 7 6.85 10.18 0.80
C VAL A 7 6.55 10.36 -0.69
N GLN A 8 6.39 11.60 -1.17
CA GLN A 8 6.23 11.86 -2.61
C GLN A 8 7.38 11.31 -3.44
N ASN A 9 8.61 11.51 -2.98
CA ASN A 9 9.80 11.01 -3.65
C ASN A 9 9.86 9.48 -3.63
N LEU A 10 9.50 8.85 -2.49
CA LEU A 10 9.35 7.40 -2.40
C LEU A 10 8.37 6.88 -3.45
N LEU A 11 7.17 7.48 -3.55
CA LEU A 11 6.13 7.06 -4.50
C LEU A 11 6.50 7.19 -5.98
N ARG A 12 7.61 7.89 -6.29
CA ARG A 12 8.11 8.12 -7.65
C ARG A 12 9.35 7.29 -7.99
N THR A 13 9.84 6.46 -7.08
CA THR A 13 11.05 5.64 -7.33
C THR A 13 10.81 4.56 -8.39
N ASN A 14 11.89 4.01 -8.94
CA ASN A 14 11.82 2.98 -9.97
C ASN A 14 11.32 1.64 -9.40
N GLU A 15 11.51 1.39 -8.11
CA GLU A 15 11.04 0.18 -7.42
C GLU A 15 9.51 0.14 -7.40
N LEU A 16 8.84 1.25 -7.06
CA LEU A 16 7.38 1.30 -7.06
C LEU A 16 6.77 1.29 -8.45
N LYS A 17 7.47 1.78 -9.47
CA LYS A 17 7.02 1.66 -10.87
C LYS A 17 6.87 0.20 -11.32
N GLN A 18 7.60 -0.73 -10.70
CA GLN A 18 7.54 -2.16 -11.03
C GLN A 18 6.28 -2.86 -10.48
N ILE A 19 5.60 -2.29 -9.48
CA ILE A 19 4.40 -2.91 -8.91
C ILE A 19 3.26 -2.78 -9.91
N ASN A 20 2.68 -3.91 -10.36
CA ASN A 20 1.56 -3.89 -11.30
C ASN A 20 0.77 -5.22 -11.24
N PHE A 21 -0.26 -5.28 -10.42
CA PHE A 21 -1.08 -6.48 -10.27
C PHE A 21 -2.56 -6.19 -10.04
N THR A 22 -3.38 -7.23 -10.17
CA THR A 22 -4.80 -7.19 -9.83
C THR A 22 -5.20 -8.35 -8.91
N MET A 23 -5.98 -8.04 -7.88
CA MET A 23 -6.48 -8.99 -6.87
C MET A 23 -7.96 -8.75 -6.63
N ALA A 24 -8.83 -9.71 -6.92
CA ALA A 24 -10.26 -9.62 -6.57
C ALA A 24 -10.94 -8.29 -6.96
N GLY A 25 -10.66 -7.77 -8.16
CA GLY A 25 -11.16 -6.48 -8.65
C GLY A 25 -10.35 -5.25 -8.21
N ILE A 26 -9.44 -5.40 -7.24
CA ILE A 26 -8.47 -4.37 -6.86
C ILE A 26 -7.35 -4.32 -7.89
N ARG A 27 -6.92 -3.12 -8.29
CA ARG A 27 -5.72 -2.90 -9.10
C ARG A 27 -4.70 -2.10 -8.32
N VAL A 28 -3.51 -2.63 -8.14
CA VAL A 28 -2.36 -1.91 -7.57
C VAL A 28 -1.34 -1.70 -8.67
N SER A 29 -0.91 -0.45 -8.88
CA SER A 29 0.04 -0.13 -9.94
C SER A 29 0.96 1.03 -9.59
N GLY A 30 2.18 0.98 -10.12
CA GLY A 30 3.18 2.05 -10.05
C GLY A 30 2.66 3.38 -10.59
N HIS A 31 1.88 3.36 -11.68
CA HIS A 31 1.22 4.57 -12.17
C HIS A 31 0.28 5.18 -11.14
N GLY A 32 -0.50 4.36 -10.42
CA GLY A 32 -1.40 4.91 -9.42
C GLY A 32 -0.67 5.37 -8.14
N TYR A 33 0.50 4.81 -7.79
CA TYR A 33 1.37 5.42 -6.76
C TYR A 33 1.89 6.78 -7.21
N TRP A 34 2.28 6.90 -8.49
CA TRP A 34 2.68 8.19 -9.06
C TRP A 34 1.53 9.20 -9.02
N GLN A 35 0.30 8.80 -9.35
CA GLN A 35 -0.88 9.67 -9.20
C GLN A 35 -1.09 10.09 -7.75
N LEU A 36 -1.03 9.14 -6.81
CA LEU A 36 -1.14 9.38 -5.38
C LEU A 36 -0.05 10.34 -4.86
N SER A 37 1.16 10.32 -5.44
CA SER A 37 2.22 11.27 -5.06
C SER A 37 1.80 12.73 -5.23
N ASN A 38 0.88 13.03 -6.15
CA ASN A 38 0.38 14.40 -6.34
C ASN A 38 -0.69 14.80 -5.31
N CYS A 39 -1.18 13.84 -4.52
CA CYS A 39 -2.18 14.05 -3.48
C CYS A 39 -1.57 14.45 -2.12
N PHE A 40 -0.24 14.48 -1.99
CA PHE A 40 0.42 14.94 -0.75
C PHE A 40 0.72 16.43 -0.79
N SER A 41 0.72 17.08 0.38
CA SER A 41 1.12 18.48 0.54
C SER A 41 1.54 18.76 1.97
N ASP A 42 2.64 19.49 2.11
CA ASP A 42 3.11 20.05 3.38
C ASP A 42 2.22 21.23 3.84
N HIS A 43 1.59 21.95 2.91
CA HIS A 43 0.58 22.95 3.20
C HIS A 43 -0.76 22.32 3.61
N PRO A 44 -1.50 22.93 4.56
CA PRO A 44 -2.81 22.48 5.01
C PRO A 44 -3.91 22.82 3.98
N ILE A 45 -3.72 22.37 2.75
CA ILE A 45 -4.72 22.45 1.70
C ILE A 45 -5.79 21.42 2.05
N ARG A 46 -7.03 21.86 2.22
CA ARG A 46 -8.17 20.94 2.32
C ARG A 46 -8.07 20.00 1.12
N HIS A 47 -8.22 18.69 1.31
CA HIS A 47 -8.26 17.68 0.23
C HIS A 47 -6.93 17.03 -0.20
N ARG A 48 -5.87 17.13 0.61
CA ARG A 48 -4.61 16.40 0.39
C ARG A 48 -4.25 15.53 1.57
N ILE A 49 -3.58 14.41 1.29
CA ILE A 49 -3.04 13.53 2.32
C ILE A 49 -1.89 14.25 3.01
N ARG A 50 -1.90 14.26 4.34
CA ARG A 50 -0.80 14.80 5.15
C ARG A 50 -0.05 13.71 5.86
N ILE A 51 1.27 13.86 5.91
CA ILE A 51 2.12 13.02 6.75
C ILE A 51 2.26 13.65 8.13
N THR A 52 2.04 12.85 9.17
CA THR A 52 2.23 13.29 10.57
C THR A 52 2.96 12.22 11.36
N VAL A 53 3.57 12.60 12.49
CA VAL A 53 4.25 11.64 13.37
C VAL A 53 3.38 11.35 14.59
N ARG A 54 3.24 10.07 14.93
CA ARG A 54 2.59 9.58 16.15
C ARG A 54 3.38 8.39 16.69
N ALA A 55 4.03 8.55 17.84
CA ALA A 55 4.83 7.48 18.45
C ALA A 55 4.01 6.23 18.80
N ASN A 56 2.75 6.43 19.20
CA ASN A 56 1.84 5.38 19.63
C ASN A 56 0.89 5.00 18.48
N LEU A 57 1.40 4.25 17.51
CA LEU A 57 0.56 3.60 16.50
C LEU A 57 -0.06 2.33 17.09
N VAL A 58 -1.26 1.99 16.64
CA VAL A 58 -1.91 0.73 17.01
C VAL A 58 -1.10 -0.42 16.40
N GLY A 59 -0.70 -1.37 17.24
CA GLY A 59 0.16 -2.49 16.87
C GLY A 59 1.63 -2.28 17.27
N PRO A 60 2.29 -3.29 17.87
CA PRO A 60 3.65 -3.14 18.40
C PRO A 60 4.71 -2.92 17.30
N ARG A 61 4.42 -3.29 16.05
CA ARG A 61 5.37 -3.24 14.92
C ARG A 61 4.97 -2.29 13.80
N ALA A 62 3.79 -1.67 13.87
CA ALA A 62 3.31 -0.75 12.84
C ALA A 62 4.26 0.46 12.68
N GLN A 63 4.81 0.67 11.49
CA GLN A 63 5.68 1.82 11.22
C GLN A 63 4.91 3.00 10.61
N ALA A 64 3.78 2.72 9.96
CA ALA A 64 2.87 3.68 9.39
C ALA A 64 1.42 3.20 9.59
N VAL A 65 0.45 4.11 9.56
CA VAL A 65 -0.99 3.83 9.50
C VAL A 65 -1.68 4.89 8.65
N TYR A 66 -2.52 4.49 7.70
CA TYR A 66 -3.43 5.36 6.97
C TYR A 66 -4.74 5.55 7.75
N ALA A 67 -5.14 6.82 7.90
CA ALA A 67 -6.40 7.24 8.52
C ALA A 67 -7.30 7.86 7.41
N PRO A 68 -8.18 7.06 6.78
CA PRO A 68 -8.99 7.48 5.63
C PRO A 68 -10.06 8.52 5.99
N ASP A 69 -10.46 8.58 7.26
CA ASP A 69 -11.45 9.54 7.75
C ASP A 69 -10.91 10.98 7.68
N ILE A 70 -9.61 11.17 7.91
CA ILE A 70 -8.95 12.49 7.98
C ILE A 70 -7.87 12.72 6.91
N ASP A 71 -7.75 11.82 5.93
CA ASP A 71 -6.72 11.82 4.89
C ASP A 71 -5.30 12.01 5.47
N LYS A 72 -4.89 11.15 6.41
CA LYS A 72 -3.54 11.22 7.00
C LYS A 72 -2.82 9.90 6.96
N ILE A 73 -1.51 9.95 6.75
CA ILE A 73 -0.62 8.85 7.08
C ILE A 73 0.15 9.24 8.33
N HIS A 74 0.02 8.42 9.37
CA HIS A 74 0.75 8.56 10.62
C HIS A 74 2.00 7.69 10.58
N LEU A 75 3.18 8.29 10.70
CA LEU A 75 4.45 7.57 10.85
C LEU A 75 4.79 7.43 12.34
N ARG A 76 5.42 6.33 12.73
CA ARG A 76 5.85 6.12 14.12
C ARG A 76 6.88 7.16 14.56
N SER A 77 7.80 7.53 13.68
CA SER A 77 8.86 8.50 13.95
C SER A 77 9.26 9.26 12.67
N LEU A 78 10.08 10.30 12.83
CA LEU A 78 10.70 11.02 11.70
C LEU A 78 11.67 10.14 10.89
N THR A 79 12.13 9.03 11.44
CA THR A 79 13.16 8.16 10.85
C THR A 79 12.59 6.92 10.16
N VAL A 80 11.26 6.75 10.13
CA VAL A 80 10.60 5.61 9.47
C VAL A 80 11.10 5.44 8.03
N LEU A 81 11.22 6.52 7.26
CA LEU A 81 11.66 6.45 5.86
C LEU A 81 13.16 6.12 5.68
N ASN A 82 13.95 6.15 6.75
CA ASN A 82 15.39 5.83 6.68
C ASN A 82 15.63 4.32 6.56
N THR A 83 14.71 3.49 7.03
CA THR A 83 14.84 2.04 6.99
C THR A 83 14.05 1.44 5.83
N LEU A 84 14.49 0.29 5.32
CA LEU A 84 13.75 -0.43 4.28
C LEU A 84 12.36 -0.82 4.76
N ALA A 85 12.26 -1.38 5.98
CA ALA A 85 10.99 -1.80 6.56
C ALA A 85 10.01 -0.64 6.77
N GLY A 86 10.49 0.52 7.21
CA GLY A 86 9.63 1.68 7.35
C GLY A 86 9.18 2.26 6.01
N ARG A 87 10.02 2.25 4.96
CA ARG A 87 9.57 2.58 3.60
C ARG A 87 8.54 1.58 3.08
N ALA A 88 8.75 0.28 3.31
CA ALA A 88 7.83 -0.77 2.88
C ALA A 88 6.45 -0.61 3.57
N ALA A 89 6.42 -0.37 4.88
CA ALA A 89 5.18 -0.08 5.59
C ALA A 89 4.46 1.18 5.03
N VAL A 90 5.20 2.22 4.62
CA VAL A 90 4.58 3.38 3.96
C VAL A 90 3.97 2.99 2.61
N VAL A 91 4.57 2.04 1.87
CA VAL A 91 3.99 1.49 0.63
C VAL A 91 2.69 0.73 0.91
N HIS A 92 2.64 -0.07 1.99
CA HIS A 92 1.41 -0.73 2.46
C HIS A 92 0.30 0.30 2.67
N GLU A 93 0.54 1.32 3.49
CA GLU A 93 -0.45 2.36 3.77
C GLU A 93 -0.83 3.21 2.55
N CYS A 94 0.13 3.48 1.66
CA CYS A 94 -0.16 4.15 0.40
C CYS A 94 -1.00 3.29 -0.55
N THR A 95 -1.03 1.96 -0.38
CA THR A 95 -1.91 1.07 -1.14
C THR A 95 -3.37 1.33 -0.74
N HIS A 96 -3.66 1.41 0.57
CA HIS A 96 -4.99 1.81 1.05
C HIS A 96 -5.39 3.19 0.52
N ALA A 97 -4.49 4.17 0.63
CA ALA A 97 -4.74 5.52 0.11
C ALA A 97 -4.96 5.55 -1.42
N GLN A 98 -4.29 4.68 -2.18
CA GLN A 98 -4.51 4.53 -3.62
C GLN A 98 -5.91 3.98 -3.94
N LEU A 99 -6.42 3.05 -3.15
CA LEU A 99 -7.78 2.51 -3.29
C LEU A 99 -8.82 3.54 -2.89
N ASP A 100 -8.54 4.27 -1.81
CA ASP A 100 -9.38 5.36 -1.34
C ASP A 100 -9.46 6.49 -2.38
N LEU A 101 -8.35 6.86 -3.04
CA LEU A 101 -8.37 7.82 -4.16
C LEU A 101 -9.37 7.45 -5.27
N ARG A 102 -9.65 6.16 -5.45
CA ARG A 102 -10.57 5.66 -6.49
C ARG A 102 -12.00 5.42 -5.98
N ALA A 103 -12.28 5.71 -4.70
CA ALA A 103 -13.58 5.50 -4.06
C ALA A 103 -14.14 4.07 -4.25
N VAL A 104 -13.26 3.07 -4.19
CA VAL A 104 -13.66 1.67 -4.40
C VAL A 104 -14.05 1.04 -3.08
N HIS A 105 -15.25 0.45 -3.03
CA HIS A 105 -15.68 -0.35 -1.89
C HIS A 105 -15.12 -1.77 -2.01
N THR A 106 -14.19 -2.13 -1.13
CA THR A 106 -13.44 -3.38 -1.19
C THR A 106 -13.56 -4.20 0.08
N PRO A 107 -13.61 -5.54 -0.02
CA PRO A 107 -13.56 -6.39 1.17
C PRO A 107 -12.25 -6.17 1.93
N ILE A 108 -12.33 -5.98 3.26
CA ILE A 108 -11.18 -5.64 4.13
C ILE A 108 -10.02 -6.61 3.90
N ARG A 109 -10.28 -7.92 3.94
CA ARG A 109 -9.25 -8.95 3.75
C ARG A 109 -8.62 -8.95 2.35
N ALA A 110 -9.36 -8.51 1.34
CA ALA A 110 -8.82 -8.43 -0.02
C ALA A 110 -7.89 -7.21 -0.15
N GLU A 111 -8.28 -6.11 0.47
CA GLU A 111 -7.51 -4.87 0.49
C GLU A 111 -6.22 -4.99 1.32
N GLU A 112 -6.28 -5.53 2.53
CA GLU A 112 -5.08 -5.85 3.32
C GLU A 112 -4.16 -6.83 2.59
N GLY A 113 -4.73 -7.87 1.97
CA GLY A 113 -3.96 -8.82 1.18
C GLY A 113 -3.23 -8.14 0.01
N ALA A 114 -3.87 -7.20 -0.68
CA ALA A 114 -3.24 -6.42 -1.73
C ALA A 114 -2.14 -5.49 -1.17
N ALA A 115 -2.36 -4.84 -0.03
CA ALA A 115 -1.38 -3.98 0.62
C ALA A 115 -0.13 -4.76 1.05
N PHE A 116 -0.29 -5.93 1.69
CA PHE A 116 0.83 -6.82 2.05
C PHE A 116 1.59 -7.35 0.82
N ILE A 117 0.89 -7.66 -0.28
CA ILE A 117 1.55 -8.07 -1.53
C ILE A 117 2.37 -6.92 -2.11
N ALA A 118 1.85 -5.70 -2.08
CA ALA A 118 2.57 -4.52 -2.55
C ALA A 118 3.81 -4.23 -1.69
N GLU A 119 3.69 -4.36 -0.37
CA GLU A 119 4.82 -4.28 0.56
C GLU A 119 5.90 -5.31 0.23
N ALA A 120 5.52 -6.58 0.09
CA ALA A 120 6.43 -7.67 -0.27
C ALA A 120 7.10 -7.44 -1.62
N TRP A 121 6.34 -6.98 -2.63
CA TRP A 121 6.87 -6.64 -3.95
C TRP A 121 7.91 -5.53 -3.86
N TYR A 122 7.69 -4.52 -3.03
CA TYR A 122 8.66 -3.45 -2.84
C TYR A 122 10.00 -3.95 -2.31
N TYR A 123 10.03 -4.87 -1.34
CA TYR A 123 11.28 -5.54 -0.90
C TYR A 123 11.99 -6.22 -2.06
N LEU A 124 11.25 -6.98 -2.86
CA LEU A 124 11.79 -7.68 -4.03
C LEU A 124 12.35 -6.67 -5.05
N ALA A 125 11.62 -5.58 -5.32
CA ALA A 125 12.02 -4.52 -6.24
C ALA A 125 13.31 -3.80 -5.81
N CYS A 126 13.52 -3.63 -4.49
CA CYS A 126 14.77 -3.13 -3.92
C CYS A 126 15.93 -4.15 -3.96
N GLY A 127 15.70 -5.38 -4.42
CA GLY A 127 16.71 -6.45 -4.40
C GLY A 127 16.96 -7.06 -3.01
N GLN A 128 15.99 -6.95 -2.09
CA GLN A 128 16.16 -7.25 -0.66
C GLN A 128 15.34 -8.48 -0.22
N ALA A 129 15.42 -9.57 -0.98
CA ALA A 129 14.67 -10.80 -0.71
C ALA A 129 15.01 -11.43 0.65
N ALA A 130 16.27 -11.33 1.10
CA ALA A 130 16.68 -11.80 2.43
C ALA A 130 15.98 -11.00 3.55
N ALA A 131 15.85 -9.68 3.40
CA ALA A 131 15.15 -8.84 4.37
C ALA A 131 13.64 -9.12 4.38
N LEU A 132 13.04 -9.45 3.23
CA LEU A 132 11.65 -9.92 3.15
C LEU A 132 11.44 -11.19 3.99
N GLY A 133 12.35 -12.17 3.91
CA GLY A 133 12.27 -13.39 4.70
C GLY A 133 12.42 -13.20 6.22
N ALA A 134 12.98 -12.06 6.65
CA ALA A 134 13.10 -11.68 8.06
C ALA A 134 12.01 -10.68 8.52
N SER A 135 11.11 -10.28 7.62
CA SER A 135 10.03 -9.32 7.91
C SER A 135 8.82 -9.99 8.56
N ASP A 136 7.84 -9.19 8.97
CA ASP A 136 6.56 -9.68 9.50
C ASP A 136 5.58 -10.14 8.41
N ILE A 137 5.98 -10.05 7.14
CA ILE A 137 5.14 -10.44 6.01
C ILE A 137 5.03 -11.98 5.96
N PRO A 138 3.81 -12.55 5.91
CA PRO A 138 3.64 -14.00 5.83
C PRO A 138 4.30 -14.60 4.59
N ALA A 139 4.92 -15.77 4.75
CA ALA A 139 5.60 -16.47 3.68
C ALA A 139 4.69 -16.71 2.44
N ASP A 140 3.42 -17.03 2.66
CA ASP A 140 2.45 -17.20 1.58
C ASP A 140 2.24 -15.91 0.75
N ILE A 141 2.20 -14.74 1.40
CA ILE A 141 2.12 -13.45 0.70
C ILE A 141 3.43 -13.17 -0.05
N ALA A 142 4.58 -13.42 0.56
CA ALA A 142 5.89 -13.24 -0.09
C ALA A 142 6.03 -14.13 -1.34
N ASN A 143 5.54 -15.37 -1.28
CA ASN A 143 5.50 -16.30 -2.41
C ASN A 143 4.59 -15.80 -3.53
N ILE A 144 3.39 -15.30 -3.19
CA ILE A 144 2.47 -14.68 -4.15
C ILE A 144 3.13 -13.47 -4.83
N ALA A 145 3.77 -12.58 -4.07
CA ALA A 145 4.44 -11.40 -4.62
C ALA A 145 5.60 -11.78 -5.56
N THR A 146 6.37 -12.82 -5.20
CA THR A 146 7.45 -13.35 -6.05
C THR A 146 6.92 -13.90 -7.38
N ASP A 147 5.87 -14.73 -7.32
CA ASP A 147 5.21 -15.27 -8.52
C ASP A 147 4.65 -14.15 -9.41
N LEU A 148 3.93 -13.18 -8.83
CA LEU A 148 3.37 -12.06 -9.59
C LEU A 148 4.44 -11.21 -10.25
N ARG A 149 5.56 -10.95 -9.55
CA ARG A 149 6.68 -10.19 -10.11
C ARG A 149 7.31 -10.92 -11.29
N ASN A 150 7.53 -12.23 -11.16
CA ASN A 150 8.06 -13.06 -12.25
C ASN A 150 7.11 -13.02 -13.45
N ARG A 151 5.80 -13.21 -13.26
CA ARG A 151 4.80 -13.12 -14.33
C ARG A 151 4.70 -11.72 -14.94
N SER A 152 4.86 -10.66 -14.15
CA SER A 152 4.84 -9.28 -14.64
C SER A 152 6.06 -8.96 -15.50
N SER A 153 7.24 -9.53 -15.20
CA SER A 153 8.44 -9.35 -16.04
C SER A 153 8.30 -10.00 -17.42
N GLN A 154 7.45 -11.03 -17.53
CA GLN A 154 7.16 -11.73 -18.79
C GLN A 154 6.05 -11.05 -19.60
N ASN A 155 5.23 -10.21 -18.97
CA ASN A 155 4.04 -9.60 -19.58
C ASN A 155 4.12 -8.06 -19.53
N THR A 156 4.89 -7.47 -20.45
CA THR A 156 5.05 -6.02 -20.53
C THR A 156 3.70 -5.30 -20.71
N GLY A 157 3.41 -4.36 -19.81
CA GLY A 157 2.24 -3.47 -19.90
C GLY A 157 0.92 -4.03 -19.35
N ARG A 158 0.83 -5.33 -19.04
CA ARG A 158 -0.39 -5.93 -18.44
C ARG A 158 -0.17 -6.21 -16.95
N PRO A 159 -1.14 -5.89 -16.08
CA PRO A 159 -1.03 -6.24 -14.67
C PRO A 159 -1.06 -7.76 -14.49
N ALA A 160 -0.19 -8.29 -13.63
CA ALA A 160 -0.24 -9.69 -13.26
C ALA A 160 -1.50 -9.94 -12.40
N ALA A 161 -2.41 -10.78 -12.89
CA ALA A 161 -3.63 -11.10 -12.16
C ALA A 161 -3.37 -12.26 -11.18
N LEU A 162 -3.79 -12.12 -9.93
CA LEU A 162 -3.81 -13.25 -9.00
C LEU A 162 -4.81 -14.32 -9.48
N THR A 163 -4.45 -15.58 -9.28
CA THR A 163 -5.38 -16.70 -9.49
C THR A 163 -6.41 -16.78 -8.35
N ALA A 164 -7.51 -17.50 -8.57
CA ALA A 164 -8.52 -17.73 -7.53
C ALA A 164 -7.91 -18.37 -6.26
N THR A 165 -6.97 -19.31 -6.43
CA THR A 165 -6.23 -19.96 -5.34
C THR A 165 -5.41 -18.94 -4.55
N GLN A 166 -4.66 -18.07 -5.23
CA GLN A 166 -3.86 -17.02 -4.57
C GLN A 166 -4.73 -16.00 -3.83
N ILE A 167 -5.87 -15.62 -4.40
CA ILE A 167 -6.83 -14.71 -3.76
C ILE A 167 -7.38 -15.33 -2.48
N ASN A 168 -7.80 -16.59 -2.52
CA ASN A 168 -8.35 -17.29 -1.36
C ASN A 168 -7.29 -17.53 -0.28
N LEU A 169 -6.06 -17.85 -0.68
CA LEU A 169 -4.92 -17.98 0.23
C LEU A 169 -4.62 -16.65 0.93
N ALA A 170 -4.48 -15.55 0.19
CA ALA A 170 -4.25 -14.23 0.77
C ALA A 170 -5.35 -13.84 1.77
N ARG A 171 -6.63 -14.06 1.42
CA ARG A 171 -7.76 -13.82 2.33
C ARG A 171 -7.72 -14.69 3.59
N ALA A 172 -7.31 -15.95 3.46
CA ALA A 172 -7.18 -16.87 4.59
C ALA A 172 -6.05 -16.44 5.54
N VAL A 173 -4.92 -15.97 5.00
CA VAL A 173 -3.82 -15.39 5.77
C VAL A 173 -4.30 -14.14 6.53
N MET A 174 -5.00 -13.21 5.85
CA MET A 174 -5.53 -12.01 6.52
C MET A 174 -6.53 -12.34 7.63
N ARG A 175 -7.34 -13.40 7.47
CA ARG A 175 -8.18 -13.89 8.57
C ARG A 175 -7.34 -14.34 9.77
N GLY A 176 -6.22 -15.01 9.54
CA GLY A 176 -5.28 -15.42 10.61
C GLY A 176 -4.68 -14.24 11.38
N PHE A 177 -4.51 -13.10 10.71
CA PHE A 177 -4.09 -11.83 11.32
C PHE A 177 -5.22 -11.13 12.11
N GLY A 178 -6.42 -11.69 12.14
CA GLY A 178 -7.56 -11.14 12.86
C GLY A 178 -8.38 -10.11 12.07
N TYR A 179 -8.07 -9.89 10.78
CA TYR A 179 -8.89 -8.99 9.95
C TYR A 179 -10.31 -9.55 9.78
N GLN A 180 -11.29 -8.70 10.08
CA GLN A 180 -12.70 -9.05 10.05
C GLN A 180 -13.21 -9.32 8.63
N ASN A 181 -14.31 -10.07 8.55
CA ASN A 181 -15.04 -10.21 7.29
C ASN A 181 -15.99 -9.01 7.14
N GLY A 182 -15.54 -8.00 6.42
CA GLY A 182 -16.29 -6.77 6.21
C GLY A 182 -15.78 -6.03 4.98
N HIS A 183 -16.24 -4.79 4.81
CA HIS A 183 -15.82 -3.90 3.73
C HIS A 183 -15.27 -2.62 4.32
N TYR A 184 -14.21 -2.10 3.71
CA TYR A 184 -13.84 -0.71 3.96
C TYR A 184 -14.89 0.19 3.33
N GLN A 185 -15.29 1.22 4.07
CA GLN A 185 -16.06 2.33 3.51
C GLN A 185 -15.06 3.36 3.01
N SER A 186 -15.06 3.60 1.70
CA SER A 186 -14.24 4.63 1.07
C SER A 186 -15.17 5.62 0.40
N ASP A 187 -15.13 6.86 0.88
CA ASP A 187 -15.82 7.97 0.26
C ASP A 187 -14.92 8.72 -0.74
N GLY A 188 -13.66 8.33 -0.90
CA GLY A 188 -12.64 9.06 -1.64
C GLY A 188 -11.62 9.76 -0.73
N ILE A 189 -10.54 10.31 -1.28
CA ILE A 189 -9.73 11.35 -0.58
C ILE A 189 -10.49 12.67 -0.64
N ARG A 190 -10.65 13.41 0.48
CA ARG A 190 -11.69 14.44 0.68
C ARG A 190 -11.92 15.49 -0.41
N GLY A 191 -11.01 15.76 -1.33
CA GLY A 191 -11.35 16.61 -2.50
C GLY A 191 -10.83 16.12 -3.83
N HIS A 192 -10.62 14.81 -3.88
CA HIS A 192 -11.11 14.05 -5.00
C HIS A 192 -12.56 13.57 -4.78
N ARG A 193 -13.13 13.71 -3.56
CA ARG A 193 -14.58 13.57 -3.30
C ARG A 193 -15.35 14.65 -4.08
N TYR A 194 -16.08 14.23 -5.10
CA TYR A 194 -17.09 14.97 -5.88
C TYR A 194 -16.63 16.07 -6.87
N ARG A 195 -16.77 15.75 -8.16
CA ARG A 195 -17.21 16.68 -9.23
C ARG A 195 -18.51 16.19 -9.92
N GLY A 196 -19.38 15.51 -9.18
CA GLY A 196 -20.64 14.98 -9.74
C GLY A 196 -21.78 14.99 -8.73
N ARG A 197 -22.41 16.16 -8.55
CA ARG A 197 -23.87 16.23 -8.37
C ARG A 197 -24.41 16.96 -9.57
#